data_AF-A0A1C6XXT9-F1
#
_entry.id   AF-A0A1C6XXT9-F1
#
_cell.length_a   1.000
_cell.length_b   1.000
_cell.length_c   1.000
_cell.angle_alpha   90.00
_cell.angle_beta   90.00
_cell.angle_gamma   90.00
#
_symmetry.space_group_name_H-M   'P 1'
#
loop_
_entity.id
_entity.type
_entity.pdbx_description
1 polymer ?
#
loop_
_entity_poly.entity_id
_entity_poly.type
_entity_poly.pdbx_seq_one_letter_code
_entity_poly.pdbx_strand_id
1 'polypeptide(L)'
;MNIFKFIYMPKFYFSIYNEYLNAYRKKINKIPFSIRRTASDNLPVFLKYKNNKNIVVTVIRKIKGNKEILKKEIEAICNIDVIEKPDCFMIRGNHKKKIKDYFKYIGY
;
A
#
# COMPACT_ATOMS: atom_id res chain seq x y z
N MET A 1 -0.12 -16.46 31.45
CA MET A 1 -1.20 -17.30 30.91
C MET A 1 -1.31 -17.01 29.41
N ASN A 2 -1.00 -17.87 28.44
CA ASN A 2 -0.76 -19.32 28.40
C ASN A 2 0.25 -19.62 27.28
N ILE A 3 1.47 -20.04 27.66
CA ILE A 3 2.53 -20.49 26.73
C ILE A 3 2.18 -21.85 26.09
N PHE A 4 1.19 -22.56 26.64
CA PHE A 4 0.80 -23.91 26.21
C PHE A 4 -0.06 -24.00 24.94
N LYS A 5 -0.58 -22.90 24.38
CA LYS A 5 -1.36 -22.95 23.12
C LYS A 5 -0.51 -23.19 21.87
N PHE A 6 0.81 -23.03 21.94
CA PHE A 6 1.72 -23.25 20.81
C PHE A 6 2.22 -24.69 20.68
N ILE A 7 1.97 -25.55 21.67
CA ILE A 7 2.65 -26.87 21.77
C ILE A 7 2.00 -27.94 20.88
N TYR A 8 0.74 -27.78 20.47
CA TYR A 8 0.05 -28.74 19.59
C TYR A 8 -0.65 -28.04 18.43
N MET A 9 0.16 -27.53 17.51
CA MET A 9 -0.31 -27.14 16.18
C MET A 9 -0.18 -28.37 15.27
N PRO A 10 -1.29 -29.00 14.80
CA PRO A 10 -1.20 -30.17 13.94
C PRO A 10 -0.48 -29.84 12.63
N LYS A 11 0.45 -30.70 12.19
CA LYS A 11 1.28 -30.53 10.98
C LYS A 11 0.48 -30.09 9.74
N PHE A 12 -0.77 -30.54 9.63
CA PHE A 12 -1.70 -30.17 8.56
C PHE A 12 -2.00 -28.66 8.50
N TYR A 13 -2.35 -28.03 9.62
CA TYR A 13 -2.64 -26.59 9.64
C TYR A 13 -1.36 -25.77 9.43
N PHE A 14 -0.18 -26.27 9.85
CA PHE A 14 1.09 -25.63 9.53
C PHE A 14 1.39 -25.70 8.02
N SER A 15 1.07 -26.82 7.36
CA SER A 15 1.18 -26.98 5.91
C SER A 15 0.30 -25.98 5.15
N ILE A 16 -1.00 -25.90 5.50
CA ILE A 16 -1.94 -24.96 4.88
C ILE A 16 -1.47 -23.51 5.07
N TYR A 17 -1.01 -23.15 6.27
CA TYR A 17 -0.49 -21.82 6.55
C TYR A 17 0.73 -21.47 5.68
N ASN A 18 1.67 -22.41 5.51
CA ASN A 18 2.83 -22.19 4.66
C ASN A 18 2.45 -22.06 3.18
N GLU A 19 1.50 -22.87 2.70
CA GLU A 19 0.98 -22.77 1.34
C GLU A 19 0.33 -21.40 1.09
N TYR A 20 -0.52 -20.96 2.02
CA TYR A 20 -1.12 -19.62 2.00
C TYR A 20 -0.06 -18.52 1.94
N LEU A 21 0.97 -18.57 2.81
CA LEU A 21 2.04 -17.59 2.81
C LEU A 21 2.84 -17.59 1.51
N ASN A 22 3.08 -18.76 0.92
CA ASN A 22 3.79 -18.87 -0.36
C ASN A 22 2.98 -18.31 -1.52
N ALA A 23 1.67 -18.59 -1.58
CA ALA A 23 0.77 -18.00 -2.56
C ALA A 23 0.71 -16.47 -2.42
N TYR A 24 0.61 -15.98 -1.17
CA TYR A 24 0.61 -14.56 -0.87
C TYR A 24 1.91 -13.87 -1.28
N ARG A 25 3.07 -14.46 -0.95
CA ARG A 25 4.39 -13.97 -1.38
C ARG A 25 4.52 -13.96 -2.90
N LYS A 26 4.08 -15.01 -3.58
CA LYS A 26 4.11 -15.09 -5.05
C LYS A 26 3.23 -14.00 -5.67
N LYS A 27 2.08 -13.68 -5.06
CA LYS A 27 1.21 -12.57 -5.48
C LYS A 27 1.92 -11.22 -5.31
N ILE A 28 2.52 -10.96 -4.15
CA ILE A 28 3.27 -9.71 -3.89
C ILE A 28 4.46 -9.57 -4.83
N ASN A 29 5.23 -10.64 -5.04
CA ASN A 29 6.41 -10.62 -5.91
C ASN A 29 6.07 -10.34 -7.38
N LYS A 30 4.80 -10.49 -7.79
CA LYS A 30 4.33 -10.09 -9.12
C LYS A 30 4.04 -8.59 -9.24
N ILE A 31 3.86 -7.88 -8.12
CA ILE A 31 3.60 -6.44 -8.14
C ILE A 31 4.92 -5.73 -8.54
N PRO A 32 4.92 -4.98 -9.66
CA PRO A 32 6.16 -4.46 -10.24
C PRO A 32 6.69 -3.20 -9.53
N PHE A 33 6.01 -2.75 -8.48
CA PHE A 33 6.39 -1.63 -7.62
C PHE A 33 6.37 -2.05 -6.15
N SER A 34 6.94 -1.21 -5.29
CA SER A 34 6.83 -1.38 -3.84
C SER A 34 6.64 -0.04 -3.15
N ILE A 35 5.87 -0.08 -2.05
CA ILE A 35 5.55 1.08 -1.24
C ILE A 35 6.09 0.84 0.15
N ARG A 36 7.14 1.59 0.53
CA ARG A 36 7.70 1.45 1.87
C ARG A 36 6.87 2.23 2.89
N ARG A 37 6.63 1.61 4.04
CA ARG A 37 6.02 2.29 5.18
C ARG A 37 6.93 3.39 5.75
N THR A 38 6.32 4.29 6.50
CA THR A 38 7.03 5.30 7.28
C THR A 38 7.74 4.68 8.48
N ALA A 39 8.60 5.44 9.16
CA ALA A 39 9.28 4.95 10.37
C ALA A 39 8.28 4.53 11.47
N SER A 40 7.12 5.19 11.53
CA SER A 40 6.02 4.87 12.43
C SER A 40 5.03 3.84 11.84
N ASP A 41 5.49 3.01 10.92
CA ASP A 41 4.73 1.93 10.27
C ASP A 41 3.44 2.36 9.54
N ASN A 42 3.30 3.65 9.19
CA ASN A 42 2.15 4.14 8.42
C ASN A 42 2.38 4.07 6.91
N LEU A 43 1.32 3.81 6.14
CA LEU A 43 1.32 3.99 4.69
C LEU A 43 1.66 5.44 4.31
N PRO A 44 2.52 5.66 3.29
CA PRO A 44 3.07 6.97 2.95
C PRO A 44 2.11 7.83 2.12
N VAL A 45 0.85 7.94 2.55
CA VAL A 45 -0.22 8.70 1.89
C VAL A 45 -0.62 9.88 2.78
N PHE A 46 -0.33 11.09 2.32
CA PHE A 46 -0.47 12.32 3.09
C PHE A 46 -1.41 13.30 2.40
N LEU A 47 -1.96 14.24 3.17
CA LEU A 47 -2.66 15.41 2.63
C LEU A 47 -1.73 16.61 2.73
N LYS A 48 -1.62 17.38 1.65
CA LYS A 48 -0.94 18.66 1.61
C LYS A 48 -1.98 19.73 1.30
N TYR A 49 -2.11 20.69 2.21
CA TYR A 49 -2.95 21.85 2.03
C TYR A 49 -2.13 23.00 1.43
N LYS A 50 -2.71 23.72 0.47
CA LYS A 50 -2.13 24.89 -0.20
C LYS A 50 -3.15 26.03 -0.20
N ASN A 51 -2.66 27.25 -0.48
CA ASN A 51 -3.47 28.46 -0.63
C ASN A 51 -4.45 28.67 0.55
N ASN A 52 -3.92 28.90 1.75
CA ASN A 52 -4.70 29.03 2.99
C ASN A 52 -5.73 27.90 3.21
N LYS A 53 -5.35 26.65 2.90
CA LYS A 53 -6.17 25.43 3.04
C LYS A 53 -7.33 25.28 2.06
N ASN A 54 -7.48 26.16 1.09
CA ASN A 54 -8.52 26.04 0.05
C ASN A 54 -8.24 24.91 -0.94
N ILE A 55 -6.97 24.54 -1.12
CA ILE A 55 -6.58 23.46 -2.04
C ILE A 55 -6.03 22.30 -1.23
N VAL A 56 -6.62 21.13 -1.38
CA VAL A 56 -6.11 19.87 -0.84
C VAL A 56 -5.51 19.03 -1.95
N VAL A 57 -4.34 18.44 -1.67
CA VAL A 57 -3.63 17.53 -2.57
C VAL A 57 -3.26 16.29 -1.78
N THR A 58 -3.59 15.11 -2.31
CA THR A 58 -3.12 13.84 -1.78
C THR A 58 -1.74 13.53 -2.34
N VAL A 59 -0.80 13.18 -1.48
CA VAL A 59 0.60 12.92 -1.84
C VAL A 59 0.98 11.50 -1.44
N ILE A 60 1.46 10.71 -2.38
CA ILE A 60 2.00 9.36 -2.15
C ILE A 60 3.53 9.42 -2.24
N ARG A 61 4.24 8.93 -1.23
CA ARG A 61 5.72 8.91 -1.19
C ARG A 61 6.26 7.47 -1.09
N LYS A 62 7.59 7.33 -1.11
CA LYS A 62 8.30 6.06 -0.86
C LYS A 62 7.96 4.93 -1.85
N ILE A 63 7.71 5.32 -3.10
CA ILE A 63 7.46 4.42 -4.22
C ILE A 63 8.82 3.98 -4.80
N LYS A 64 8.97 2.68 -5.07
CA LYS A 64 10.11 2.07 -5.77
C LYS A 64 9.62 1.11 -6.85
N GLY A 65 10.44 0.79 -7.85
CA GLY A 65 10.08 -0.08 -8.97
C GLY A 65 9.32 0.65 -10.08
N ASN A 66 8.44 -0.05 -10.80
CA ASN A 66 7.70 0.47 -11.94
C ASN A 66 6.59 1.44 -11.50
N LYS A 67 6.93 2.73 -11.52
CA LYS A 67 6.04 3.82 -11.14
C LYS A 67 4.85 3.98 -12.10
N GLU A 68 5.04 3.71 -13.39
CA GLU A 68 4.00 3.92 -14.41
C GLU A 68 2.77 3.04 -14.19
N ILE A 69 2.99 1.79 -13.75
CA ILE A 69 1.90 0.86 -13.44
C ILE A 69 1.12 1.36 -12.23
N LEU A 70 1.80 1.72 -11.14
CA LEU A 70 1.14 2.29 -9.97
C LEU A 70 0.39 3.58 -10.33
N LYS A 71 0.98 4.43 -11.20
CA LYS A 71 0.35 5.66 -11.65
C LYS A 71 -0.99 5.37 -12.32
N LYS A 72 -1.01 4.47 -13.31
CA LYS A 72 -2.24 4.05 -14.02
C LYS A 72 -3.29 3.48 -13.08
N GLU A 73 -2.87 2.67 -12.11
CA GLU A 73 -3.80 2.11 -11.11
C GLU A 73 -4.41 3.21 -10.22
N ILE A 74 -3.60 4.16 -9.74
CA ILE A 74 -4.11 5.27 -8.92
C ILE A 74 -5.03 6.19 -9.73
N GLU A 75 -4.70 6.44 -11.00
CA GLU A 75 -5.55 7.20 -11.94
C GLU A 75 -6.91 6.51 -12.10
N ALA A 76 -6.94 5.19 -12.32
CA ALA A 76 -8.17 4.41 -12.43
C ALA A 76 -8.98 4.39 -11.11
N ILE A 77 -8.32 4.30 -9.96
CA ILE A 77 -8.98 4.27 -8.65
C ILE A 77 -9.61 5.64 -8.32
N CYS A 78 -8.89 6.72 -8.62
CA CYS A 78 -9.30 8.07 -8.26
C CYS A 78 -10.12 8.78 -9.35
N ASN A 79 -10.15 8.24 -10.58
CA ASN A 79 -10.72 8.87 -11.77
C ASN A 79 -10.17 10.28 -12.01
N ILE A 80 -8.87 10.46 -11.79
CA ILE A 80 -8.19 11.75 -11.91
C ILE A 80 -6.71 11.54 -12.25
N ASP A 81 -6.14 12.48 -13.00
CA ASP A 81 -4.74 12.42 -13.39
C ASP A 81 -3.79 12.50 -12.20
N VAL A 82 -2.72 11.71 -12.27
CA VAL A 82 -1.67 11.67 -11.26
C VAL A 82 -0.46 12.44 -11.78
N ILE A 83 -0.07 13.49 -11.05
CA ILE A 83 1.14 14.23 -11.37
C ILE A 83 2.33 13.51 -10.73
N GLU A 84 3.19 12.94 -11.55
CA GLU A 84 4.44 12.34 -11.11
C GLU A 84 5.50 13.43 -10.83
N LYS A 85 6.16 13.29 -9.69
CA LYS A 85 7.35 14.04 -9.27
C LYS A 85 8.46 13.04 -8.92
N PRO A 86 9.74 13.46 -8.84
CA PRO A 86 10.87 12.55 -8.63
C PRO A 86 10.66 11.54 -7.48
N ASP A 87 10.12 12.00 -6.34
CA ASP A 87 9.95 11.19 -5.13
C ASP A 87 8.49 10.91 -4.74
N CYS A 88 7.52 11.44 -5.48
CA CYS A 88 6.12 11.35 -5.07
C CYS A 88 5.13 11.47 -6.22
N PHE A 89 3.93 10.95 -5.97
CA PHE A 89 2.77 11.22 -6.79
C PHE A 89 1.89 12.27 -6.09
N MET A 90 1.38 13.21 -6.87
CA MET A 90 0.48 14.25 -6.41
C MET A 90 -0.86 14.13 -7.12
N ILE A 91 -1.92 14.07 -6.33
CA ILE A 91 -3.29 13.90 -6.80
C ILE A 91 -4.11 15.06 -6.23
N ARG A 92 -4.78 15.83 -7.09
CA ARG A 92 -5.67 16.92 -6.63
C ARG A 92 -6.86 16.33 -5.87
N GLY A 93 -7.23 16.90 -4.73
CA GLY A 93 -8.34 16.40 -3.92
C GLY A 93 -7.91 15.53 -2.73
N ASN A 94 -8.88 15.18 -1.89
CA ASN A 94 -8.69 14.29 -0.75
C ASN A 94 -9.08 12.85 -1.12
N HIS A 95 -8.07 12.06 -1.49
CA HIS A 95 -8.20 10.65 -1.87
C HIS A 95 -7.50 9.72 -0.87
N LYS A 96 -7.06 10.25 0.27
CA LYS A 96 -6.20 9.53 1.23
C LYS A 96 -6.81 8.21 1.69
N LYS A 97 -8.09 8.19 2.04
CA LYS A 97 -8.76 6.96 2.51
C LYS A 97 -8.78 5.90 1.41
N LYS A 98 -9.30 6.26 0.24
CA LYS A 98 -9.41 5.37 -0.94
C LYS A 98 -8.07 4.75 -1.33
N ILE A 99 -7.01 5.54 -1.38
CA ILE A 99 -5.66 5.07 -1.72
C ILE A 99 -5.09 4.17 -0.62
N LYS A 100 -5.29 4.49 0.67
CA LYS A 100 -4.87 3.62 1.77
C LYS A 100 -5.60 2.28 1.75
N ASP A 101 -6.89 2.27 1.45
CA ASP A 101 -7.69 1.05 1.38
C ASP A 101 -7.22 0.16 0.23
N TYR A 102 -6.91 0.75 -0.93
CA TYR A 102 -6.28 0.04 -2.05
C TYR A 102 -4.92 -0.56 -1.67
N PHE A 103 -4.02 0.21 -1.05
CA PHE A 103 -2.71 -0.31 -0.63
C PHE A 103 -2.82 -1.48 0.33
N LYS A 104 -3.74 -1.41 1.30
CA LYS A 104 -4.03 -2.55 2.18
C LYS A 104 -4.54 -3.77 1.41
N TYR A 105 -5.44 -3.56 0.43
CA TYR A 105 -6.01 -4.63 -0.37
C TYR A 105 -4.95 -5.38 -1.19
N ILE A 106 -3.95 -4.68 -1.74
CA ILE A 106 -2.85 -5.30 -2.48
C ILE A 106 -1.69 -5.80 -1.59
N GLY A 107 -1.78 -5.59 -0.28
CA GLY A 107 -0.87 -6.18 0.71
C GLY A 107 0.22 -5.26 1.26
N TYR A 108 0.07 -3.93 1.16
CA TYR A 108 0.99 -2.93 1.76
C TYR A 108 0.54 -2.35 3.09
#